data_AF-A0A0N4ZWZ7-F1
#
_entry.id   AF-A0A0N4ZWZ7-F1
#
_cell.length_a   1.000
_cell.length_b   1.000
_cell.length_c   1.000
_cell.angle_alpha   90.00
_cell.angle_beta   90.00
_cell.angle_gamma   90.00
#
_symmetry.space_group_name_H-M   'P 1'
#
loop_
_entity.id
_entity.type
_entity.pdbx_description
1 polymer ?
#
loop_
_entity_poly.entity_id
_entity_poly.type
_entity_poly.pdbx_seq_one_letter_code
_entity_poly.pdbx_strand_id
1 'polypeptide(L)'
;MKSLGYKDLPFKRIAKQTKEPVLASNYFFMKSYMPIEVQRKALNTLANDLDLLHVHFVNTKELNKPMKECNLDEILKSPAHRESVQALRDNKKIGHFTRQMIYKRTEKEWKAIPKSYPIPPPRE
;
A
#
# COMPACT_ATOMS: atom_id res chain seq x y z
N MET A 1 -0.72 27.14 -18.49
CA MET A 1 0.59 26.53 -18.17
C MET A 1 1.25 27.37 -17.07
N LYS A 2 1.86 26.76 -16.06
CA LYS A 2 2.61 27.44 -15.00
C LYS A 2 4.03 26.88 -14.98
N SER A 3 5.04 27.74 -15.05
CA SER A 3 6.42 27.33 -14.80
C SER A 3 6.67 27.32 -13.30
N LEU A 4 7.30 26.25 -12.81
CA LEU A 4 7.74 26.10 -11.42
C LEU A 4 9.22 26.50 -11.24
N GLY A 5 9.88 26.90 -12.32
CA GLY A 5 11.27 27.34 -12.35
C GLY A 5 12.29 26.20 -12.49
N TYR A 6 13.56 26.60 -12.49
CA TYR A 6 14.72 25.71 -12.48
C TYR A 6 14.95 25.19 -11.06
N LYS A 7 15.00 23.87 -10.90
CA LYS A 7 15.21 23.21 -9.61
C LYS A 7 16.04 21.96 -9.76
N ASP A 8 16.73 21.60 -8.69
CA ASP A 8 17.41 20.33 -8.58
C ASP A 8 16.42 19.16 -8.57
N LEU A 9 16.78 18.08 -9.25
CA LEU A 9 16.03 16.85 -9.28
C LEU A 9 16.25 16.08 -7.97
N PRO A 10 15.22 15.42 -7.41
CA PRO A 10 15.38 14.60 -6.20
C PRO A 10 16.32 13.41 -6.39
N PHE A 11 16.53 12.97 -7.64
CA PHE A 11 17.46 11.93 -8.02
C PHE A 11 18.00 12.20 -9.42
N LYS A 12 19.24 11.77 -9.68
CA LYS A 12 19.85 11.87 -11.02
C LYS A 12 18.99 11.16 -12.05
N ARG A 13 18.81 11.78 -13.21
CA ARG A 13 18.18 11.15 -14.37
C ARG A 13 19.13 11.18 -15.55
N ILE A 14 18.86 10.37 -16.57
CA ILE A 14 19.73 10.23 -17.73
C ILE A 14 19.08 10.95 -18.91
N ALA A 15 19.80 11.88 -19.53
CA ALA A 15 19.35 12.54 -20.75
C ALA A 15 19.27 11.52 -21.91
N LYS A 16 18.22 11.59 -22.73
CA LYS A 16 18.01 10.59 -23.79
C LYS A 16 19.06 10.66 -24.89
N GLN A 17 19.47 11.88 -25.26
CA GLN A 17 20.39 12.13 -26.37
C GLN A 17 21.85 11.90 -25.97
N THR A 18 22.33 12.58 -24.93
CA THR A 18 23.73 12.53 -24.52
C THR A 18 24.05 11.37 -23.57
N LYS A 19 23.03 10.73 -22.98
CA LYS A 19 23.17 9.72 -21.92
C LYS A 19 23.91 10.22 -20.68
N GLU A 20 24.01 11.54 -20.53
CA GLU A 20 24.64 12.17 -19.38
C GLU A 20 23.67 12.28 -18.20
N PRO A 21 24.20 12.25 -16.97
CA PRO A 21 23.39 12.46 -15.77
C PRO A 21 22.99 13.93 -15.67
N VAL A 22 21.68 14.16 -15.60
CA VAL A 22 21.08 15.47 -15.32
C VAL A 22 20.67 15.51 -13.85
N LEU A 23 21.11 16.56 -13.16
CA LEU A 23 20.89 16.79 -11.74
C LEU A 23 19.85 17.89 -11.47
N ALA A 24 19.55 18.74 -12.45
CA ALA A 24 18.62 19.85 -12.30
C ALA A 24 17.85 20.10 -13.61
N SER A 25 16.60 20.55 -13.50
CA SER A 25 15.75 20.77 -14.67
C SER A 25 14.67 21.82 -14.43
N ASN A 26 14.07 22.29 -15.52
CA ASN A 26 12.90 23.17 -15.46
C ASN A 26 11.62 22.35 -15.32
N TYR A 27 10.78 22.74 -14.36
CA TYR A 27 9.51 22.08 -14.12
C TYR A 27 8.35 22.90 -14.71
N PHE A 28 7.51 22.25 -15.51
CA PHE A 28 6.31 22.86 -16.07
C PHE A 28 5.07 22.10 -15.62
N PHE A 29 4.07 22.86 -15.17
CA PHE A 29 2.76 22.34 -14.81
C PHE A 29 1.72 22.81 -15.83
N MET A 30 1.07 21.86 -16.49
CA MET A 30 0.03 22.13 -17.49
C MET A 30 -1.30 21.52 -17.06
N LYS A 31 -2.34 22.35 -17.06
CA LYS A 31 -3.74 21.88 -16.98
C LYS A 31 -4.26 21.77 -18.40
N SER A 32 -4.74 20.60 -18.78
CA SER A 32 -5.30 20.34 -20.09
C SER A 32 -6.54 19.44 -19.95
N TYR A 33 -7.49 19.62 -20.86
CA TYR A 33 -8.70 18.81 -20.94
C TYR A 33 -8.63 18.00 -22.23
N MET A 34 -8.52 16.68 -22.10
CA MET A 34 -8.40 15.78 -23.24
C MET A 34 -9.06 14.42 -22.93
N PRO A 35 -9.58 13.72 -23.94
CA PRO A 35 -10.01 12.34 -23.81
C PRO A 35 -8.85 11.41 -23.45
N ILE A 36 -9.14 10.30 -22.76
CA ILE A 36 -8.13 9.34 -22.27
C ILE A 36 -7.29 8.77 -23.43
N GLU A 37 -7.90 8.53 -24.60
CA GLU A 37 -7.19 8.02 -25.77
C GLU A 37 -6.15 9.03 -26.30
N VAL A 38 -6.54 10.30 -26.37
CA VAL A 38 -5.67 11.39 -26.81
C VAL A 38 -4.56 11.63 -25.80
N GLN A 39 -4.87 11.51 -24.50
CA GLN A 39 -3.88 11.60 -23.42
C GLN A 39 -2.77 10.55 -23.57
N ARG A 40 -3.12 9.30 -23.87
CA ARG A 40 -2.13 8.23 -24.09
C ARG A 40 -1.25 8.51 -25.31
N LYS A 41 -1.86 8.95 -26.41
CA LYS A 41 -1.11 9.33 -27.63
C LYS A 41 -0.16 10.49 -27.36
N ALA A 42 -0.65 11.56 -26.71
CA ALA A 42 0.15 12.72 -26.36
C ALA A 42 1.29 12.37 -25.38
N LEU A 43 1.04 11.52 -24.39
CA LEU A 43 2.06 11.03 -23.47
C LEU A 43 3.18 10.31 -24.24
N ASN A 44 2.83 9.43 -25.19
CA ASN A 44 3.84 8.73 -25.98
C ASN A 44 4.65 9.70 -26.86
N THR A 45 4.01 10.70 -27.47
CA THR A 45 4.72 11.72 -28.25
C THR A 45 5.70 12.51 -27.37
N LEU A 46 5.25 13.03 -26.23
CA LEU A 46 6.07 13.83 -25.32
C LEU A 46 7.15 12.99 -24.62
N ALA A 47 6.87 11.72 -24.34
CA ALA A 47 7.85 10.79 -23.77
C ALA A 47 8.98 10.46 -24.75
N ASN A 48 8.80 10.65 -26.05
CA ASN A 48 9.83 10.44 -27.07
C ASN A 48 10.58 11.73 -27.45
N ASP A 49 10.14 12.88 -26.96
CA ASP A 49 10.81 14.16 -27.18
C ASP A 49 12.21 14.15 -26.53
N LEU A 50 13.20 14.72 -27.22
CA LEU A 50 14.59 14.74 -26.79
C LEU A 50 14.83 15.78 -25.68
N ASP A 51 14.08 16.88 -25.71
CA ASP A 51 14.21 17.96 -24.73
C ASP A 51 13.54 17.61 -23.40
N LEU A 52 12.54 16.73 -23.44
CA LEU A 52 11.75 16.35 -22.27
C LEU A 52 12.39 15.19 -21.52
N LEU A 53 12.81 15.49 -20.30
CA LEU A 53 13.44 14.53 -19.40
C LEU A 53 12.42 13.58 -18.76
N HIS A 54 11.25 14.10 -18.40
CA HIS A 54 10.16 13.31 -17.84
C HIS A 54 8.82 13.99 -18.06
N VAL A 55 7.82 13.18 -18.42
CA VAL A 55 6.46 13.65 -18.65
C VAL A 55 5.51 12.68 -17.98
N HIS A 56 4.52 13.22 -17.27
CA HIS A 56 3.49 12.43 -16.64
C HIS A 56 2.17 13.20 -16.69
N PHE A 57 1.09 12.51 -17.03
CA PHE A 57 -0.26 13.06 -16.95
C PHE A 57 -0.97 12.48 -15.74
N VAL A 58 -1.58 13.36 -14.94
CA VAL A 58 -2.37 12.95 -13.78
C VAL A 58 -3.83 13.25 -14.04
N ASN A 59 -4.69 12.26 -13.84
CA ASN A 59 -6.13 12.43 -13.92
C ASN A 59 -6.64 13.12 -12.66
N THR A 60 -7.22 14.31 -12.80
CA THR A 60 -7.75 15.09 -11.67
C THR A 60 -8.90 14.38 -10.95
N LYS A 61 -9.61 13.48 -11.61
CA LYS A 61 -10.67 12.68 -10.97
C LYS A 61 -10.12 11.65 -9.98
N GLU A 62 -8.89 11.18 -10.19
CA GLU A 62 -8.24 10.20 -9.30
C GLU A 62 -7.64 10.86 -8.06
N LEU A 63 -7.26 12.14 -8.15
CA LEU A 63 -6.75 12.94 -7.03
C LEU A 63 -7.78 13.14 -5.90
N ASN A 64 -9.07 13.09 -6.21
CA ASN A 64 -10.13 13.25 -5.22
C ASN A 64 -10.42 11.95 -4.46
N LYS A 65 -9.79 10.82 -4.81
CA LYS A 65 -9.92 9.60 -4.00
C LYS A 65 -9.15 9.83 -2.71
N PRO A 66 -9.79 9.73 -1.53
CA PRO A 66 -9.06 9.79 -0.29
C PRO A 66 -8.01 8.67 -0.30
N MET A 67 -6.75 9.04 -0.12
CA MET A 67 -5.70 8.04 0.09
C MET A 67 -6.06 7.30 1.37
N LYS A 68 -5.97 5.97 1.34
CA LYS A 68 -6.04 5.19 2.58
C LYS A 68 -4.79 5.51 3.37
N GLU A 69 -4.91 6.41 4.33
CA GLU A 69 -3.85 6.70 5.28
C GLU A 69 -3.61 5.43 6.10
N CYS A 70 -2.40 4.88 6.01
CA CYS A 70 -1.96 3.80 6.89
C CYS A 70 -1.74 4.42 8.28
N ASN A 71 -2.75 4.32 9.14
CA ASN A 71 -2.67 4.89 10.47
C ASN A 71 -1.71 4.06 11.33
N LEU A 72 -0.63 4.68 11.84
CA LEU A 72 0.37 4.00 12.67
C LEU A 72 -0.30 3.31 13.87
N ASP A 73 -1.30 3.96 14.46
CA ASP A 73 -2.09 3.44 15.57
C ASP A 73 -2.80 2.13 15.24
N GLU A 74 -3.27 1.96 14.01
CA GLU A 74 -3.92 0.71 13.58
C GLU A 74 -2.90 -0.42 13.41
N ILE A 75 -1.70 -0.10 12.92
CA ILE A 75 -0.60 -1.05 12.78
C ILE A 75 -0.09 -1.49 14.15
N LEU A 76 -0.09 -0.60 15.15
CA LEU A 76 0.35 -0.92 16.51
C LEU A 76 -0.65 -1.75 17.30
N LYS A 77 -1.95 -1.75 16.93
CA LYS A 77 -2.95 -2.64 17.56
C LYS A 77 -2.57 -4.11 17.40
N SER A 78 -2.94 -4.95 18.35
CA SER A 78 -2.75 -6.40 18.22
C SER A 78 -3.62 -6.97 17.08
N PRO A 79 -3.23 -8.08 16.43
CA PRO A 79 -3.98 -8.66 15.31
C PRO A 79 -5.45 -8.98 15.61
N ALA A 80 -5.82 -9.17 16.88
CA ALA A 80 -7.20 -9.41 17.29
C ALA A 80 -8.11 -8.17 17.18
N HIS A 81 -7.53 -6.97 17.25
CA HIS A 81 -8.26 -5.69 17.25
C HIS A 81 -8.05 -4.88 15.96
N ARG A 82 -7.36 -5.44 14.96
CA ARG A 82 -7.16 -4.79 13.66
C ARG A 82 -8.37 -5.02 12.76
N GLU A 83 -8.96 -3.95 12.24
CA GLU A 83 -10.10 -4.01 11.31
C GLU A 83 -9.73 -4.76 10.03
N SER A 84 -8.50 -4.57 9.53
CA SER A 84 -7.96 -5.33 8.40
C SER A 84 -7.96 -6.86 8.61
N VAL A 85 -7.63 -7.32 9.82
CA VAL A 85 -7.63 -8.76 10.16
C VAL A 85 -9.06 -9.28 10.32
N GLN A 86 -9.95 -8.47 10.88
CA GLN A 86 -11.37 -8.79 11.02
C GLN A 86 -12.04 -8.94 9.64
N ALA A 87 -11.82 -7.99 8.73
CA ALA A 87 -12.31 -8.07 7.36
C ALA A 87 -11.80 -9.32 6.60
N LEU A 88 -10.57 -9.76 6.89
CA LEU A 88 -10.04 -11.01 6.34
C LEU A 88 -10.69 -12.25 6.98
N ARG A 89 -11.08 -12.20 8.25
CA ARG A 89 -11.79 -13.31 8.93
C ARG A 89 -13.22 -13.45 8.44
N ASP A 90 -13.92 -12.34 8.30
CA ASP A 90 -15.35 -12.32 7.93
C ASP A 90 -15.58 -12.87 6.52
N ASN A 91 -14.65 -12.62 5.60
CA ASN A 91 -14.70 -13.12 4.24
C ASN A 91 -14.15 -14.55 4.09
N LYS A 92 -13.58 -15.14 5.15
CA LYS A 92 -12.95 -16.46 5.08
C LYS A 92 -13.96 -17.55 5.41
N LYS A 93 -14.47 -18.22 4.37
CA LYS A 93 -15.17 -19.50 4.54
C LYS A 93 -14.16 -20.56 4.98
N ILE A 94 -14.13 -20.89 6.27
CA ILE A 94 -13.31 -21.98 6.80
C ILE A 94 -13.93 -23.30 6.32
N GLY A 95 -13.14 -24.15 5.66
CA GLY A 95 -13.57 -25.47 5.23
C GLY A 95 -13.99 -26.37 6.42
N HIS A 96 -14.96 -27.25 6.19
CA HIS A 96 -15.54 -28.11 7.23
C HIS A 96 -14.48 -28.91 8.03
N PHE A 97 -13.50 -29.50 7.35
CA PHE A 97 -12.43 -30.27 7.98
C PHE A 97 -11.57 -29.41 8.92
N THR A 98 -11.17 -28.23 8.47
CA THR A 98 -10.35 -27.30 9.27
C THR A 98 -11.12 -26.84 10.52
N ARG A 99 -12.44 -26.63 10.40
CA ARG A 99 -13.31 -26.28 11.53
C ARG A 99 -13.37 -27.39 12.58
N GLN A 100 -13.47 -28.66 12.15
CA GLN A 100 -13.44 -29.82 13.06
C GLN A 100 -12.08 -29.96 13.77
N MET A 101 -10.97 -29.75 13.05
CA MET A 101 -9.62 -29.80 13.64
C MET A 101 -9.41 -28.72 14.71
N ILE A 102 -9.87 -27.50 14.45
CA ILE A 102 -9.81 -26.41 15.43
C ILE A 102 -10.64 -26.78 16.67
N TYR A 103 -11.88 -27.25 16.48
CA TYR A 103 -12.75 -27.66 17.58
C TYR A 103 -12.13 -28.75 18.46
N LYS A 104 -11.58 -29.82 17.86
CA LYS A 104 -10.93 -30.89 18.62
C LYS A 104 -9.71 -30.40 19.38
N ARG A 105 -8.95 -29.46 18.82
CA ARG A 105 -7.79 -28.87 19.49
C ARG A 105 -8.21 -28.02 20.68
N THR A 106 -9.23 -27.17 20.54
CA THR A 106 -9.75 -26.36 21.66
C THR A 106 -10.37 -27.23 22.75
N GLU A 107 -11.05 -28.32 22.38
CA GLU A 107 -11.59 -29.28 23.35
C GLU A 107 -10.48 -29.98 24.15
N LYS A 108 -9.37 -30.35 23.48
CA LYS A 108 -8.21 -30.95 24.15
C LYS A 108 -7.54 -29.98 25.12
N GLU A 109 -7.34 -28.73 24.71
CA GLU A 109 -6.77 -27.68 25.56
C GLU A 109 -7.67 -27.41 26.77
N TRP A 110 -8.99 -27.33 26.59
CA TRP A 110 -9.92 -27.16 27.71
C TRP A 110 -9.89 -28.33 28.69
N LYS A 111 -9.85 -29.58 28.20
CA LYS A 111 -9.72 -30.76 29.08
C LYS A 111 -8.40 -30.79 29.85
N ALA A 112 -7.34 -30.19 29.30
CA ALA A 112 -6.03 -30.13 29.94
C ALA A 112 -5.94 -29.07 31.05
N ILE A 113 -6.92 -28.15 31.15
CA ILE A 113 -6.98 -27.19 32.25
C ILE A 113 -7.30 -27.96 33.54
N PRO A 114 -6.44 -27.91 34.56
CA PRO A 114 -6.69 -28.60 35.82
C PRO A 114 -7.94 -28.04 36.48
N LYS A 115 -8.94 -28.90 36.70
CA LYS A 115 -10.24 -28.53 37.29
C LYS A 115 -10.19 -28.26 38.80
N SER A 116 -9.07 -28.59 39.44
CA SER A 116 -8.80 -28.33 40.84
C SER A 116 -7.42 -27.67 40.99
N TYR A 117 -7.30 -26.79 41.98
CA TYR A 117 -6.00 -26.29 42.39
C TYR A 117 -5.16 -27.44 42.98
N PRO A 118 -3.84 -27.47 42.72
CA PRO A 118 -2.97 -28.46 43.36
C PRO A 118 -3.02 -28.25 44.88
N ILE A 119 -3.54 -29.26 45.60
CA ILE A 119 -3.53 -29.27 47.06
C ILE A 119 -2.11 -29.61 47.49
N PRO A 120 -1.42 -28.74 48.25
CA PRO A 120 -0.08 -29.05 48.74
C PRO A 120 -0.16 -30.25 49.69
N PRO A 121 0.84 -31.17 49.66
CA PRO A 121 0.87 -32.30 50.58
C PRO A 121 0.98 -31.80 52.04
N PRO A 122 0.46 -32.56 53.01
CA PRO A 122 0.60 -32.22 54.43
C PRO A 122 2.09 -32.17 54.82
N ARG A 123 2.45 -31.17 55.63
CA ARG A 123 3.82 -31.03 56.15
C ARG A 123 4.03 -32.08 57.25
N GLU A 124 5.07 -32.90 57.14
CA GLU A 124 5.60 -33.74 58.22
C GLU A 124 6.31 -32.89 59.28
#